data_AF-A0AAW4PIQ2-F1
#
_entry.id   AF-A0AAW4PIQ2-F1
#
_cell.length_a   1.000
_cell.length_b   1.000
_cell.length_c   1.000
_cell.angle_alpha   90.00
_cell.angle_beta   90.00
_cell.angle_gamma   90.00
#
_symmetry.space_group_name_H-M   'P 1'
#
loop_
_entity.id
_entity.type
_entity.pdbx_description
1 polymer ?
#
loop_
_entity_poly.entity_id
_entity_poly.type
_entity_poly.pdbx_seq_one_letter_code
_entity_poly.pdbx_strand_id
1 'polypeptide(L)'
;MATTQANPQERIARDRLTQDPCFVGVDGDGAAHYWDSYESAIVAVDENLDAETFDLDETPCQTLRDWCEHTRRKRGWEIGPNVGGSLVGDLLRGVEA
;
A
#
# COMPACT_ATOMS: atom_id res chain seq x y z
N MET A 1 16.29 3.61 20.64
CA MET A 1 15.73 4.26 19.44
C MET A 1 16.28 3.49 18.24
N ALA A 2 15.54 2.50 17.76
CA ALA A 2 15.92 1.80 16.54
C ALA A 2 15.59 2.73 15.38
N THR A 3 16.60 3.43 14.85
CA THR A 3 16.52 3.88 13.47
C THR A 3 16.61 2.61 12.64
N THR A 4 15.48 1.93 12.46
CA THR A 4 15.31 0.92 11.43
C THR A 4 15.91 1.54 10.18
N GLN A 5 16.98 0.96 9.64
CA GLN A 5 17.53 1.38 8.37
C GLN A 5 16.36 1.40 7.40
N ALA A 6 15.88 2.59 7.01
CA ALA A 6 14.69 2.72 6.20
C ALA A 6 14.90 1.86 4.97
N ASN A 7 14.06 0.84 4.80
CA ASN A 7 14.06 0.03 3.60
C ASN A 7 14.07 1.01 2.41
N PRO A 8 15.00 0.90 1.44
CA PRO A 8 15.04 1.82 0.31
C PRO A 8 13.67 1.96 -0.37
N GLN A 9 12.85 0.90 -0.39
CA GLN A 9 11.46 0.94 -0.87
C GLN A 9 10.57 1.84 -0.02
N GLU A 10 10.65 1.74 1.31
CA GLU A 10 9.88 2.60 2.24
C GLU A 10 10.27 4.07 2.08
N ARG A 11 11.57 4.36 1.91
CA ARG A 11 12.03 5.73 1.70
C ARG A 11 11.45 6.33 0.42
N ILE A 12 11.34 5.54 -0.64
CA ILE A 12 10.77 6.01 -1.92
C ILE A 12 9.25 6.19 -1.79
N ALA A 13 8.56 5.27 -1.11
CA ALA A 13 7.14 5.45 -0.83
C ALA A 13 6.86 6.74 -0.05
N ARG A 14 7.69 7.05 0.96
CA ARG A 14 7.64 8.31 1.73
C ARG A 14 7.99 9.56 0.93
N ASP A 15 8.75 9.44 -0.14
CA ASP A 15 9.05 10.55 -1.05
C ASP A 15 7.88 10.83 -2.00
N ARG A 16 7.13 9.79 -2.35
CA ARG A 16 5.98 9.86 -3.26
C ARG A 16 4.66 10.18 -2.57
N LEU A 17 4.52 9.83 -1.30
CA LEU A 17 3.32 10.06 -0.50
C LEU A 17 3.54 11.20 0.47
N THR A 18 2.49 11.98 0.69
CA THR A 18 2.56 13.21 1.49
C THR A 18 2.64 12.90 2.99
N GLN A 19 2.13 11.76 3.46
CA GLN A 19 2.19 11.36 4.87
C GLN A 19 3.06 10.10 5.10
N ASP A 20 3.03 9.60 6.34
CA ASP A 20 3.73 8.38 6.77
C ASP A 20 2.98 7.15 6.21
N PRO A 21 3.49 6.48 5.15
CA PRO A 21 2.77 5.42 4.48
C PRO A 21 2.71 4.16 5.34
N CYS A 22 1.54 3.52 5.39
CA CYS A 22 1.40 2.23 6.05
C CYS A 22 1.85 1.10 5.10
N PHE A 23 2.73 0.23 5.59
CA PHE A 23 3.13 -0.96 4.83
C PHE A 23 1.97 -1.95 4.70
N VAL A 24 1.65 -2.31 3.46
CA VAL A 24 0.56 -3.24 3.12
C VAL A 24 1.08 -4.67 3.00
N GLY A 25 2.13 -4.89 2.21
CA GLY A 25 2.64 -6.24 1.91
C GLY A 25 3.58 -6.25 0.72
N VAL A 26 4.09 -7.43 0.37
CA VAL A 26 4.90 -7.64 -0.84
C VAL A 26 4.16 -8.57 -1.78
N ASP A 27 3.91 -8.12 -3.00
CA ASP A 27 3.21 -8.94 -3.99
C ASP A 27 4.12 -10.06 -4.55
N GLY A 28 3.55 -10.96 -5.35
CA GLY A 28 4.28 -12.10 -5.93
C GLY A 28 5.40 -11.72 -6.89
N ASP A 29 5.45 -10.47 -7.36
CA ASP A 29 6.52 -9.89 -8.19
C ASP A 29 7.63 -9.25 -7.35
N GLY A 30 7.52 -9.27 -6.01
CA GLY A 30 8.51 -8.68 -5.11
C GLY A 30 8.33 -7.19 -4.85
N ALA A 31 7.24 -6.56 -5.32
CA ALA A 31 7.00 -5.14 -5.06
C ALA A 31 6.35 -4.88 -3.70
N ALA A 32 6.96 -3.99 -2.92
CA ALA A 32 6.48 -3.57 -1.63
C ALA A 32 5.39 -2.52 -1.81
N HIS A 33 4.20 -2.82 -1.30
CA HIS A 33 3.04 -1.94 -1.37
C HIS A 33 2.92 -1.13 -0.08
N TYR A 34 2.75 0.18 -0.25
CA TYR A 34 2.55 1.17 0.80
C TYR A 34 1.28 1.94 0.54
N TRP A 35 0.56 2.31 1.59
CA TRP A 35 -0.72 2.98 1.48
C TRP A 35 -0.77 4.24 2.32
N ASP A 36 -1.34 5.29 1.75
CA ASP A 36 -1.59 6.57 2.39
C ASP A 36 -3.09 6.78 2.62
N SER A 37 -3.48 7.03 3.87
CA SER A 37 -4.89 7.26 4.24
C SER A 37 -5.39 8.66 3.91
N TYR A 38 -4.48 9.63 3.79
CA TYR A 38 -4.83 11.03 3.54
C TYR A 38 -5.14 11.26 2.06
N GLU A 39 -4.30 10.72 1.18
CA GLU A 39 -4.44 10.82 -0.28
C GLU A 39 -5.25 9.66 -0.85
N SER A 40 -5.56 8.64 -0.04
CA SER A 40 -6.21 7.40 -0.51
C SER A 40 -5.46 6.76 -1.69
N ALA A 41 -4.12 6.79 -1.63
CA ALA A 41 -3.25 6.33 -2.69
C ALA A 41 -2.37 5.17 -2.24
N ILE A 42 -2.03 4.29 -3.18
CA ILE A 42 -1.08 3.20 -3.01
C ILE A 42 0.20 3.55 -3.76
N VAL A 43 1.35 3.28 -3.16
CA VAL A 43 2.62 3.23 -3.88
C VAL A 43 3.16 1.81 -3.83
N ALA A 44 3.37 1.21 -4.99
CA ALA A 44 4.10 -0.05 -5.11
C ALA A 44 5.54 0.24 -5.52
N VAL A 45 6.51 -0.26 -4.76
CA VAL A 45 7.94 -0.10 -5.06
C VAL A 45 8.57 -1.45 -5.33
N ASP A 46 9.09 -1.66 -6.54
CA ASP A 46 9.68 -2.92 -6.96
C ASP A 46 11.12 -3.13 -6.45
N GLU A 47 11.74 -4.26 -6.79
CA GLU A 47 13.13 -4.56 -6.45
C GLU A 47 14.15 -3.63 -7.14
N ASN A 48 13.80 -3.10 -8.32
CA ASN A 48 14.59 -2.10 -9.05
C ASN A 48 14.42 -0.69 -8.49
N LEU A 49 13.68 -0.53 -7.39
CA LEU A 49 13.38 0.75 -6.76
C LEU A 49 12.55 1.68 -7.65
N ASP A 50 11.83 1.12 -8.62
CA ASP A 50 10.83 1.85 -9.36
C ASP A 50 9.53 1.92 -8.55
N ALA A 51 8.96 3.11 -8.47
CA ALA A 51 7.78 3.38 -7.65
C ALA A 51 6.62 3.84 -8.52
N GLU A 52 5.55 3.05 -8.50
CA GLU A 52 4.31 3.32 -9.21
C GLU A 52 3.23 3.71 -8.20
N THR A 53 2.67 4.90 -8.38
CA THR A 53 1.58 5.43 -7.56
C THR A 53 0.24 5.11 -8.21
N PHE A 54 -0.68 4.55 -7.45
CA PHE A 54 -2.03 4.21 -7.85
C PHE A 54 -3.02 4.93 -6.95
N ASP A 55 -3.85 5.77 -7.55
CA ASP A 55 -4.92 6.43 -6.84
C ASP A 55 -6.13 5.48 -6.71
N LEU A 56 -6.66 5.29 -5.49
CA LEU A 56 -7.80 4.40 -5.28
C LEU A 56 -9.12 5.00 -5.81
N ASP A 57 -9.20 6.33 -5.97
CA ASP A 57 -10.38 6.99 -6.56
C ASP A 57 -10.39 6.84 -8.09
N GLU A 58 -9.23 6.96 -8.74
CA GLU A 58 -9.11 6.81 -10.21
C GLU A 58 -9.09 5.37 -10.69
N THR A 59 -8.66 4.43 -9.84
CA THR A 59 -8.66 3.00 -10.17
C THR A 59 -10.04 2.39 -9.90
N PRO A 60 -10.41 1.26 -10.56
CA PRO A 60 -11.60 0.50 -10.19
C PRO A 60 -11.56 -0.03 -8.73
N CYS A 61 -10.45 0.19 -8.03
CA CYS A 61 -10.20 -0.19 -6.65
C CYS A 61 -10.55 0.94 -5.68
N GLN A 62 -11.84 1.21 -5.48
CA GLN A 62 -12.32 2.28 -4.57
C GLN A 62 -11.91 2.11 -3.10
N THR A 63 -11.35 0.96 -2.73
CA THR A 63 -10.92 0.69 -1.36
C THR A 63 -9.60 -0.07 -1.35
N LEU A 64 -8.85 0.09 -0.26
CA LEU A 64 -7.63 -0.69 0.02
C LEU A 64 -7.88 -2.21 -0.06
N ARG A 65 -9.09 -2.65 0.31
CA ARG A 65 -9.51 -4.04 0.18
C ARG A 65 -9.61 -4.46 -1.29
N ASP A 66 -10.25 -3.64 -2.12
CA ASP A 66 -10.38 -3.94 -3.55
C ASP A 66 -9.00 -4.01 -4.20
N TRP A 67 -8.11 -3.08 -3.85
CA TRP A 67 -6.70 -3.12 -4.26
C TRP A 67 -6.02 -4.43 -3.83
N CYS A 68 -6.19 -4.82 -2.56
CA CYS A 68 -5.62 -6.06 -2.04
C CYS A 68 -6.13 -7.31 -2.78
N GLU A 69 -7.43 -7.38 -3.08
CA GLU A 69 -8.03 -8.46 -3.86
C GLU A 69 -7.57 -8.43 -5.32
N HIS A 70 -7.44 -7.24 -5.92
CA HIS A 70 -6.93 -7.02 -7.27
C HIS A 70 -5.50 -7.52 -7.42
N THR A 71 -4.59 -7.06 -6.54
CA THR A 71 -3.19 -7.47 -6.52
C THR A 71 -3.07 -8.97 -6.23
N ARG A 72 -3.85 -9.50 -5.28
CA ARG A 72 -3.91 -10.95 -5.04
C ARG A 72 -4.28 -11.75 -6.28
N ARG A 73 -5.25 -11.28 -7.07
CA ARG A 73 -5.70 -12.00 -8.27
C ARG A 73 -4.74 -11.86 -9.45
N LYS A 74 -4.10 -10.69 -9.61
CA LYS A 74 -3.20 -10.43 -10.73
C LYS A 74 -1.78 -10.93 -10.50
N ARG A 75 -1.19 -10.57 -9.36
CA ARG A 75 0.22 -10.80 -9.03
C ARG A 75 0.42 -11.84 -7.93
N GLY A 76 -0.59 -12.02 -7.07
CA GLY A 76 -0.45 -12.82 -5.86
C GLY A 76 0.24 -12.02 -4.75
N TRP A 77 0.31 -12.60 -3.56
CA TRP A 77 1.04 -12.02 -2.43
C TRP A 77 2.14 -12.99 -2.02
N GLU A 78 3.38 -12.53 -2.02
CA GLU A 78 4.50 -13.28 -1.45
C GLU A 78 4.52 -13.11 0.07
N ILE A 79 4.42 -11.86 0.52
CA ILE A 79 4.22 -11.51 1.93
C ILE A 79 2.82 -10.93 2.04
N GLY A 80 1.94 -11.73 2.66
CA GLY A 80 0.50 -11.52 2.72
C GLY A 80 0.12 -10.08 3.09
N PRO A 81 -1.01 -9.60 2.57
CA PRO A 81 -1.47 -8.26 2.86
C PRO A 81 -1.76 -8.18 4.36
N ASN A 82 -0.95 -7.42 5.09
CA ASN A 82 -1.07 -7.17 6.53
C ASN A 82 -2.30 -6.32 6.85
N VAL A 83 -3.02 -5.87 5.82
CA VAL A 83 -4.35 -5.27 5.87
C VAL A 83 -5.40 -6.38 6.12
N GLY A 84 -5.21 -7.13 7.21
CA GLY A 84 -6.06 -8.24 7.62
C GLY A 84 -7.13 -7.81 8.61
N GLY A 85 -8.40 -7.88 8.18
CA GLY A 85 -9.58 -8.12 9.02
C GLY A 85 -10.12 -6.98 9.89
N SER A 86 -9.28 -6.17 10.54
CA SER A 86 -9.75 -5.15 11.50
C SER A 86 -9.57 -3.70 11.02
N LEU A 87 -8.53 -3.41 10.22
CA LEU A 87 -8.29 -2.06 9.70
C LEU A 87 -9.24 -1.67 8.58
N VAL A 88 -9.65 -2.61 7.71
CA VAL A 88 -10.58 -2.33 6.59
C VAL A 88 -11.96 -1.85 7.07
N GLY A 89 -12.45 -2.40 8.18
CA GLY A 89 -13.71 -1.97 8.79
C GLY A 89 -13.61 -0.61 9.50
N ASP A 90 -12.41 -0.27 10.01
CA ASP A 90 -12.16 1.03 10.64
C ASP A 90 -11.91 2.13 9.60
N LEU A 91 -11.29 1.78 8.47
CA LEU A 91 -11.03 2.67 7.33
C LEU A 91 -12.28 3.08 6.57
N LEU A 92 -13.20 2.15 6.34
CA LEU A 92 -14.53 2.47 5.78
C LEU A 92 -15.32 3.40 6.71
N ARG A 93 -15.06 3.40 8.02
CA ARG A 93 -15.70 4.31 8.98
C ARG A 93 -15.06 5.70 9.03
N GLY A 94 -13.89 5.90 8.40
CA GLY A 94 -13.20 7.18 8.30
C GLY A 94 -13.53 7.99 7.05
N VAL A 95 -14.06 7.34 6.00
CA VAL A 95 -14.49 8.01 4.75
C VAL A 95 -15.98 8.42 4.78
N GLU A 96 -16.71 8.01 5.83
CA GLU A 96 -18.07 8.49 6.12
C GLU A 96 -18.03 9.53 7.27
N ALA A 97 -17.58 10.76 6.99
CA ALA A 97 -17.74 11.91 7.88
C ALA A 97 -17.98 13.20 7.10
#